data_AF-A0A1B6LAG1-F1
#
_entry.id   AF-A0A1B6LAG1-F1
#
_cell.length_a   1.000
_cell.length_b   1.000
_cell.length_c   1.000
_cell.angle_alpha   90.00
_cell.angle_beta   90.00
_cell.angle_gamma   90.00
#
_symmetry.space_group_name_H-M   'P 1'
#
loop_
_entity.id
_entity.type
_entity.pdbx_description
1 polymer ?
#
loop_
_entity_poly.entity_id
_entity_poly.type
_entity_poly.pdbx_seq_one_letter_code
_entity_poly.pdbx_strand_id
1 'polypeptide(L)'
;WYLQWWMDEVMKDPEVAQYIDGVALHWYRDTQSPPHILDQVVQQYNKFIIYTEACIIPRLDPGPKVDLGSWRRGEIYITDIIEVLNHWSVGFIDWNMALNTQGGPTFPPNGGVDSPIIVNASADEFYKNPMFYGLGHFSKFITEGSYRVNSTSTLPTIKVLTTVNPDGSTSVFLYNQGDNDTNIQINDINKKIAINVNVTARSMNTLVWW
;
A
#
# COMPACT_ATOMS: atom_id res chain seq x y z
N TRP A 1 3.81 -0.20 19.27
CA TRP A 1 4.62 -0.28 20.50
C TRP A 1 6.04 -0.80 20.25
N TYR A 2 6.23 -1.80 19.39
CA TYR A 2 7.58 -2.28 19.05
C TYR A 2 8.43 -1.25 18.27
N LEU A 3 7.85 -0.56 17.28
CA LEU A 3 8.61 0.36 16.42
C LEU A 3 9.29 1.48 17.21
N GLN A 4 8.51 2.22 18.00
CA GLN A 4 9.03 3.33 18.80
C GLN A 4 10.13 2.86 19.77
N TRP A 5 9.92 1.73 20.45
CA TRP A 5 10.93 1.18 21.36
C TRP A 5 12.23 0.79 20.64
N TRP A 6 12.14 0.11 19.50
CA TRP A 6 13.31 -0.24 18.70
C TRP A 6 14.07 1.00 18.26
N MET A 7 13.35 2.03 17.81
CA MET A 7 13.95 3.30 17.41
C MET A 7 14.60 4.01 18.58
N ASP A 8 13.94 4.11 19.73
CA ASP A 8 14.53 4.72 20.93
C ASP A 8 15.82 4.02 21.35
N GLU A 9 15.86 2.69 21.27
CA GLU A 9 17.04 1.91 21.68
C GLU A 9 18.21 2.05 20.68
N VAL A 10 17.97 1.87 19.38
CA VAL A 10 19.06 1.92 18.37
C VAL A 10 19.55 3.33 18.09
N MET A 11 18.68 4.34 18.24
CA MET A 11 19.03 5.75 18.00
C MET A 11 19.67 6.41 19.22
N LYS A 12 19.69 5.75 20.38
CA LYS A 12 20.31 6.27 21.61
C LYS A 12 21.81 6.47 21.49
N ASP A 13 22.48 5.61 20.74
CA ASP A 13 23.92 5.71 20.46
C ASP A 13 24.16 6.50 19.17
N PRO A 14 24.75 7.71 19.22
CA PRO A 14 25.00 8.51 18.04
C PRO A 14 26.01 7.84 17.08
N GLU A 15 26.92 7.00 17.57
CA GLU A 15 27.85 6.27 16.70
C GLU A 15 27.14 5.21 15.88
N VAL A 16 26.04 4.64 16.38
CA VAL A 16 25.18 3.70 15.64
C VAL A 16 24.21 4.45 14.74
N ALA A 17 23.58 5.51 15.25
CA ALA A 17 22.54 6.28 14.56
C ALA A 17 22.99 6.88 13.21
N GLN A 18 24.28 7.18 13.06
CA GLN A 18 24.84 7.68 11.80
C GLN A 18 24.88 6.62 10.68
N TYR A 19 24.85 5.32 11.02
CA TYR A 19 24.85 4.23 10.04
C TYR A 19 23.44 3.77 9.63
N ILE A 20 22.40 4.35 10.23
CA ILE A 20 21.00 4.01 9.94
C ILE A 20 20.41 5.07 9.03
N ASP A 21 20.13 4.76 7.77
CA ASP A 21 19.45 5.70 6.87
C ASP A 21 17.92 5.72 7.11
N GLY A 22 17.36 4.58 7.51
CA GLY A 22 15.92 4.37 7.60
C GLY A 22 15.53 3.09 8.31
N VAL A 23 14.22 2.84 8.37
CA VAL A 23 13.62 1.68 9.03
C VAL A 23 12.81 0.87 8.03
N ALA A 24 13.02 -0.44 8.04
CA ALA A 24 12.23 -1.41 7.30
C ALA A 24 11.10 -1.97 8.17
N LEU A 25 9.88 -2.01 7.64
CA LEU A 25 8.68 -2.51 8.33
C LEU A 25 7.98 -3.59 7.53
N HIS A 26 7.31 -4.50 8.24
CA HIS A 26 6.38 -5.47 7.66
C HIS A 26 4.95 -5.11 8.12
N TRP A 27 3.95 -5.28 7.24
CA TRP A 27 2.59 -4.76 7.46
C TRP A 27 1.68 -5.58 8.42
N TYR A 28 2.12 -6.76 8.88
CA TYR A 28 1.24 -7.80 9.44
C TYR A 28 0.59 -7.46 10.80
N ARG A 29 0.89 -6.26 11.31
CA ARG A 29 0.44 -5.76 12.61
C ARG A 29 -0.24 -4.39 12.50
N ASP A 30 -0.49 -3.89 11.30
CA ASP A 30 -1.02 -2.52 11.11
C ASP A 30 -2.45 -2.38 11.65
N THR A 31 -3.20 -3.48 11.71
CA THR A 31 -4.50 -3.54 12.42
C THR A 31 -4.39 -3.35 13.94
N GLN A 32 -3.22 -3.56 14.54
CA GLN A 32 -2.94 -3.33 15.98
C GLN A 32 -2.01 -2.13 16.22
N SER A 33 -1.23 -1.72 15.22
CA SER A 33 -0.27 -0.62 15.27
C SER A 33 -0.37 0.16 13.96
N PRO A 34 -1.44 0.96 13.81
CA PRO A 34 -1.79 1.62 12.55
C PRO A 34 -0.73 2.64 12.12
N PRO A 35 -0.62 2.95 10.80
CA PRO A 35 0.48 3.75 10.26
C PRO A 35 0.62 5.19 10.80
N HIS A 36 -0.39 5.77 11.46
CA HIS A 36 -0.21 7.10 12.08
C HIS A 36 0.93 7.17 13.12
N ILE A 37 1.34 6.04 13.69
CA ILE A 37 2.50 6.00 14.60
C ILE A 37 3.82 6.33 13.88
N LEU A 38 3.86 6.16 12.56
CA LEU A 38 5.04 6.45 11.74
C LEU A 38 5.35 7.95 11.73
N ASP A 39 4.31 8.80 11.81
CA ASP A 39 4.45 10.25 11.89
C ASP A 39 5.34 10.66 13.07
N GLN A 40 5.16 10.02 14.23
CA GLN A 40 5.94 10.31 15.44
C GLN A 40 7.41 9.92 15.27
N VAL A 41 7.65 8.75 14.66
CA VAL A 41 9.00 8.23 14.42
C VAL A 41 9.76 9.14 13.46
N VAL A 42 9.14 9.57 12.36
CA VAL A 42 9.77 10.49 11.41
C VAL A 42 10.03 11.85 12.04
N GLN A 43 9.06 12.38 12.81
CA GLN A 43 9.24 13.65 13.53
C GLN A 43 10.40 13.60 14.53
N GLN A 44 10.59 12.47 15.22
CA GLN A 44 11.60 12.33 16.26
C GLN A 44 13.01 12.09 15.69
N TYR A 45 13.15 11.21 14.69
CA TYR A 45 14.47 10.74 14.25
C TYR A 45 14.87 11.20 12.85
N ASN A 46 13.93 11.74 12.06
CA ASN A 46 14.17 12.17 10.69
C ASN A 46 14.88 11.08 9.83
N LYS A 47 14.38 9.84 9.93
CA LYS A 47 14.83 8.67 9.16
C LYS A 47 13.71 8.22 8.25
N PHE A 48 14.03 7.75 7.05
CA PHE A 48 12.99 7.26 6.14
C PHE A 48 12.38 5.95 6.67
N ILE A 49 11.16 5.66 6.26
CA ILE A 49 10.47 4.40 6.59
C ILE A 49 10.09 3.74 5.29
N ILE A 50 10.32 2.42 5.16
CA ILE A 50 9.93 1.65 3.99
C ILE A 50 9.25 0.36 4.42
N TYR A 51 8.14 0.01 3.78
CA TYR A 51 7.49 -1.28 3.96
C TYR A 51 8.17 -2.29 3.03
N THR A 52 8.95 -3.19 3.61
CA THR A 52 9.78 -4.15 2.87
C THR A 52 9.11 -5.49 2.62
N GLU A 53 7.97 -5.75 3.27
CA GLU A 53 7.25 -7.00 3.12
C GLU A 53 5.77 -6.85 3.49
N ALA A 54 4.92 -7.31 2.58
CA ALA A 54 3.49 -7.45 2.76
C ALA A 54 2.98 -8.72 2.08
N CYS A 55 2.10 -9.47 2.75
CA CYS A 55 1.33 -10.56 2.14
C CYS A 55 0.04 -10.87 2.91
N ILE A 56 -0.94 -11.50 2.26
CA ILE A 56 -2.14 -11.94 2.96
C ILE A 56 -1.80 -13.16 3.81
N ILE A 57 -1.96 -13.02 5.12
CA ILE A 57 -1.87 -14.10 6.11
C ILE A 57 -3.25 -14.40 6.70
N PRO A 58 -3.46 -15.60 7.27
CA PRO A 58 -4.74 -15.99 7.87
C PRO A 58 -5.27 -15.04 8.96
N ARG A 59 -4.39 -14.25 9.60
CA ARG A 59 -4.78 -13.22 10.57
C ARG A 59 -5.51 -12.05 9.92
N LEU A 60 -5.09 -11.63 8.73
CA LEU A 60 -5.66 -10.48 8.01
C LEU A 60 -6.93 -10.88 7.27
N ASP A 61 -6.92 -12.07 6.68
CA ASP A 61 -8.07 -12.63 5.98
C ASP A 61 -8.19 -14.13 6.32
N PRO A 62 -9.04 -14.48 7.31
CA PRO A 62 -9.26 -15.88 7.66
C PRO A 62 -10.02 -16.56 6.51
N GLY A 63 -9.31 -17.41 5.77
CA GLY A 63 -9.82 -18.04 4.56
C GLY A 63 -8.81 -19.03 3.96
N PRO A 64 -8.98 -19.46 2.70
CA PRO A 64 -8.02 -20.31 2.03
C PRO A 64 -6.67 -19.58 1.85
N LYS A 65 -5.57 -20.34 1.70
CA LYS A 65 -4.23 -19.74 1.49
C LYS A 65 -4.22 -18.88 0.22
N VAL A 66 -4.71 -19.44 -0.87
CA VAL A 66 -4.93 -18.76 -2.15
C VAL A 66 -6.43 -18.60 -2.35
N ASP A 67 -6.87 -17.38 -2.62
CA ASP A 67 -8.27 -17.04 -2.87
C ASP A 67 -8.38 -16.35 -4.23
N LEU A 68 -8.50 -17.16 -5.29
CA LEU A 68 -8.48 -16.67 -6.67
C LEU A 68 -9.62 -15.69 -6.92
N GLY A 69 -9.29 -14.47 -7.32
CA GLY A 69 -10.29 -13.43 -7.61
C GLY A 69 -10.80 -12.66 -6.39
N SER A 70 -10.18 -12.82 -5.21
CA SER A 70 -10.62 -12.16 -3.98
C SER A 70 -10.51 -10.63 -4.04
N TRP A 71 -11.65 -9.95 -4.23
CA TRP A 71 -11.70 -8.49 -4.19
C TRP A 71 -11.31 -7.95 -2.81
N ARG A 72 -11.70 -8.63 -1.74
CA ARG A 72 -11.35 -8.29 -0.36
C ARG A 72 -9.83 -8.19 -0.16
N ARG A 73 -9.05 -9.12 -0.71
CA ARG A 73 -7.58 -9.09 -0.62
C ARG A 73 -7.00 -7.91 -1.41
N GLY A 74 -7.58 -7.61 -2.57
CA GLY A 74 -7.27 -6.39 -3.32
C GLY A 74 -7.56 -5.13 -2.49
N GLU A 75 -8.74 -5.04 -1.87
CA GLU A 75 -9.16 -3.95 -0.99
C GLU A 75 -8.16 -3.73 0.16
N ILE A 76 -7.73 -4.81 0.84
CA ILE A 76 -6.72 -4.73 1.90
C ILE A 76 -5.44 -4.07 1.39
N TYR A 77 -4.87 -4.54 0.26
CA TYR A 77 -3.67 -3.95 -0.34
C TYR A 77 -3.86 -2.47 -0.68
N ILE A 78 -4.96 -2.15 -1.37
CA ILE A 78 -5.23 -0.79 -1.82
C ILE A 78 -5.31 0.17 -0.63
N THR A 79 -6.06 -0.21 0.41
CA THR A 79 -6.24 0.64 1.59
C THR A 79 -4.98 0.79 2.40
N ASP A 80 -4.19 -0.28 2.55
CA ASP A 80 -2.94 -0.25 3.30
C ASP A 80 -1.88 0.61 2.60
N ILE A 81 -1.69 0.42 1.27
CA ILE A 81 -0.76 1.24 0.49
C ILE A 81 -1.13 2.73 0.56
N ILE A 82 -2.41 3.09 0.46
CA ILE A 82 -2.86 4.48 0.64
C ILE A 82 -2.50 4.99 2.04
N GLU A 83 -2.72 4.19 3.07
CA GLU A 83 -2.48 4.59 4.46
C GLU A 83 -0.99 4.78 4.75
N VAL A 84 -0.14 3.80 4.41
CA VAL A 84 1.30 3.85 4.73
C VAL A 84 2.01 4.97 3.95
N LEU A 85 1.63 5.20 2.69
CA LEU A 85 2.18 6.32 1.90
C LEU A 85 1.66 7.68 2.38
N ASN A 86 0.48 7.71 3.01
CA ASN A 86 0.02 8.91 3.72
C ASN A 86 0.79 9.15 5.03
N HIS A 87 1.45 8.13 5.58
CA HIS A 87 2.19 8.18 6.83
C HIS A 87 3.69 7.92 6.64
N TRP A 88 4.32 8.72 5.77
CA TRP A 88 5.76 8.80 5.54
C TRP A 88 6.48 7.56 5.00
N SER A 89 5.77 6.47 4.71
CA SER A 89 6.41 5.36 4.00
C SER A 89 6.87 5.85 2.62
N VAL A 90 8.14 5.61 2.29
CA VAL A 90 8.73 5.96 1.00
C VAL A 90 8.55 4.85 -0.04
N GLY A 91 8.02 3.69 0.35
CA GLY A 91 7.83 2.56 -0.55
C GLY A 91 7.04 1.41 0.08
N PHE A 92 6.58 0.51 -0.78
CA PHE A 92 5.84 -0.69 -0.40
C PHE A 92 6.31 -1.86 -1.26
N ILE A 93 6.70 -2.95 -0.62
CA ILE A 93 7.25 -4.14 -1.28
C ILE A 93 6.35 -5.34 -0.91
N ASP A 94 5.72 -5.92 -1.94
CA ASP A 94 5.00 -7.19 -1.84
C ASP A 94 5.97 -8.36 -1.62
N TRP A 95 5.49 -9.46 -1.05
CA TRP A 95 6.34 -10.57 -0.64
C TRP A 95 6.74 -11.50 -1.79
N ASN A 96 5.89 -12.47 -2.16
CA ASN A 96 6.19 -13.40 -3.25
C ASN A 96 5.57 -12.87 -4.53
N MET A 97 6.40 -12.57 -5.54
CA MET A 97 5.93 -12.11 -6.86
C MET A 97 4.96 -13.10 -7.52
N ALA A 98 5.14 -14.40 -7.29
CA ALA A 98 4.24 -15.45 -7.74
C ALA A 98 4.30 -16.67 -6.81
N LEU A 99 3.19 -17.39 -6.66
CA LEU A 99 3.10 -18.67 -5.96
C LEU A 99 2.28 -19.69 -6.77
N ASN A 100 2.36 -20.97 -6.42
CA ASN A 100 1.50 -21.98 -7.05
C ASN A 100 0.05 -21.93 -6.50
N THR A 101 -0.85 -22.75 -7.05
CA THR A 101 -2.27 -22.82 -6.65
C THR A 101 -2.52 -23.23 -5.18
N GLN A 102 -1.48 -23.63 -4.44
CA GLN A 102 -1.52 -23.96 -3.00
C GLN A 102 -0.82 -22.91 -2.13
N GLY A 103 -0.32 -21.81 -2.72
CA GLY A 103 0.37 -20.74 -2.01
C GLY A 103 1.82 -21.06 -1.66
N GLY A 104 2.47 -21.95 -2.41
CA GLY A 104 3.85 -22.36 -2.19
C GLY A 104 4.69 -22.41 -3.47
N PRO A 105 5.80 -23.18 -3.49
CA PRO A 105 6.27 -24.08 -2.43
C PRO A 105 6.76 -23.34 -1.17
N THR A 106 6.62 -23.96 0.00
CA THR A 106 7.14 -23.42 1.27
C THR A 106 7.79 -24.52 2.11
N PHE A 107 8.73 -24.13 2.98
CA PHE A 107 9.28 -24.99 4.02
C PHE A 107 9.17 -24.28 5.38
N PRO A 108 8.46 -24.83 6.37
CA PRO A 108 7.69 -26.07 6.32
C PRO A 108 6.46 -25.97 5.39
N PRO A 109 5.96 -27.10 4.84
CA PRO A 109 4.95 -27.12 3.77
C PRO A 109 3.59 -26.50 4.15
N ASN A 110 3.37 -26.25 5.43
CA ASN A 110 2.13 -25.65 5.91
C ASN A 110 2.14 -24.11 5.85
N GLY A 111 3.27 -23.48 5.52
CA GLY A 111 3.47 -22.03 5.54
C GLY A 111 2.98 -21.24 4.32
N GLY A 112 2.21 -21.87 3.42
CA GLY A 112 1.76 -21.19 2.20
C GLY A 112 0.84 -19.98 2.47
N VAL A 113 0.98 -18.95 1.63
CA VAL A 113 0.25 -17.67 1.66
C VAL A 113 -0.28 -17.33 0.27
N ASP A 114 -1.02 -16.22 0.13
CA ASP A 114 -1.44 -15.75 -1.20
C ASP A 114 -0.33 -14.94 -1.89
N SER A 115 -0.49 -14.73 -3.20
CA SER A 115 0.34 -13.85 -4.01
C SER A 115 -0.51 -13.12 -5.06
N PRO A 116 -0.10 -11.91 -5.50
CA PRO A 116 -0.72 -11.24 -6.64
C PRO A 116 -0.77 -12.08 -7.92
N ILE A 117 0.18 -13.00 -8.11
CA ILE A 117 0.21 -13.92 -9.26
C ILE A 117 0.19 -15.37 -8.76
N ILE A 118 -0.75 -16.15 -9.29
CA ILE A 118 -0.84 -17.58 -9.02
C ILE A 118 -0.57 -18.38 -10.29
N VAL A 119 0.43 -19.25 -10.25
CA VAL A 119 0.87 -20.07 -11.39
C VAL A 119 0.23 -21.45 -11.30
N ASN A 120 -0.45 -21.85 -12.37
CA ASN A 120 -0.97 -23.20 -12.56
C ASN A 120 -0.14 -23.91 -13.65
N ALA A 121 0.98 -24.51 -13.21
CA ALA A 121 1.92 -25.17 -14.12
C ALA A 121 1.29 -26.36 -14.88
N SER A 122 0.30 -27.05 -14.32
CA SER A 122 -0.37 -28.18 -14.98
C SER A 122 -1.15 -27.79 -16.22
N ALA A 123 -1.57 -26.53 -16.31
CA ALA A 123 -2.32 -25.97 -17.44
C ALA A 123 -1.52 -24.92 -18.22
N ASP A 124 -0.24 -24.70 -17.89
CA ASP A 124 0.63 -23.67 -18.48
C ASP A 124 -0.01 -22.26 -18.47
N GLU A 125 -0.58 -21.87 -17.33
CA GLU A 125 -1.26 -20.59 -17.16
C GLU A 125 -0.93 -19.92 -15.83
N PHE A 126 -1.27 -18.64 -15.72
CA PHE A 126 -1.22 -17.90 -14.46
C PHE A 126 -2.43 -16.98 -14.31
N TYR A 127 -2.82 -16.77 -13.06
CA TYR A 127 -3.91 -15.90 -12.67
C TYR A 127 -3.35 -14.65 -12.01
N LYS A 128 -3.82 -13.49 -12.45
CA LYS A 128 -3.53 -12.21 -11.81
C LYS A 128 -4.66 -11.90 -10.85
N ASN A 129 -4.41 -12.02 -9.55
CA ASN A 129 -5.39 -11.72 -8.51
C ASN A 129 -5.69 -10.22 -8.45
N PRO A 130 -6.82 -9.79 -7.84
CA PRO A 130 -7.12 -8.38 -7.62
C PRO A 130 -5.98 -7.58 -6.96
N MET A 131 -5.19 -8.21 -6.08
CA MET A 131 -3.97 -7.61 -5.50
C MET A 131 -2.98 -7.13 -6.56
N PHE A 132 -2.81 -7.85 -7.67
CA PHE A 132 -1.93 -7.44 -8.78
C PHE A 132 -2.37 -6.10 -9.37
N TYR A 133 -3.68 -5.96 -9.60
CA TYR A 133 -4.23 -4.72 -10.15
C TYR A 133 -4.20 -3.60 -9.11
N GLY A 134 -4.44 -3.91 -7.84
CA GLY A 134 -4.26 -2.98 -6.71
C GLY A 134 -2.85 -2.41 -6.65
N LEU A 135 -1.81 -3.26 -6.65
CA LEU A 135 -0.41 -2.84 -6.75
C LEU A 135 -0.13 -2.04 -8.02
N GLY A 136 -0.73 -2.45 -9.14
CA GLY A 136 -0.63 -1.77 -10.43
C GLY A 136 -1.15 -0.34 -10.41
N HIS A 137 -2.19 -0.03 -9.62
CA HIS A 137 -2.68 1.33 -9.45
C HIS A 137 -1.64 2.28 -8.86
N PHE A 138 -0.67 1.81 -8.08
CA PHE A 138 0.38 2.66 -7.49
C PHE A 138 1.67 2.56 -8.30
N SER A 139 2.19 1.35 -8.47
CA SER A 139 3.48 1.09 -9.13
C SER A 139 3.59 1.62 -10.56
N LYS A 140 2.48 1.67 -11.30
CA LYS A 140 2.47 2.18 -12.68
C LYS A 140 2.49 3.72 -12.76
N PHE A 141 2.03 4.40 -11.72
CA PHE A 141 1.70 5.84 -11.76
C PHE A 141 2.47 6.68 -10.73
N ILE A 142 3.28 6.03 -9.89
CA ILE A 142 4.26 6.64 -8.98
C ILE A 142 5.64 6.20 -9.46
N THR A 143 6.41 7.14 -10.01
CA THR A 143 7.79 6.91 -10.45
C THR A 143 8.79 7.22 -9.33
N GLU A 144 10.00 6.67 -9.40
CA GLU A 144 11.05 7.00 -8.44
C GLU A 144 11.31 8.52 -8.41
N GLY A 145 11.47 9.08 -7.22
CA GLY A 145 11.60 10.53 -7.02
C GLY A 145 10.27 11.29 -6.92
N SER A 146 9.13 10.60 -7.04
CA SER A 146 7.83 11.19 -6.73
C SER A 146 7.75 11.60 -5.27
N TYR A 147 6.98 12.64 -4.99
CA TYR A 147 6.68 13.06 -3.63
C TYR A 147 5.18 13.09 -3.39
N ARG A 148 4.78 12.75 -2.18
CA ARG A 148 3.39 12.87 -1.71
C ARG A 148 3.07 14.35 -1.50
N VAL A 149 1.86 14.75 -1.87
CA VAL A 149 1.31 16.07 -1.50
C VAL A 149 0.14 15.91 -0.55
N ASN A 150 -0.26 16.98 0.13
CA ASN A 150 -1.40 16.92 1.03
C ASN A 150 -2.73 16.82 0.27
N SER A 151 -3.54 15.84 0.67
CA SER A 151 -4.85 15.57 0.10
C SER A 151 -5.79 15.06 1.18
N THR A 152 -7.00 15.59 1.21
CA THR A 152 -8.03 15.20 2.19
C THR A 152 -9.33 14.94 1.47
N SER A 153 -9.98 13.82 1.81
CA SER A 153 -11.36 13.56 1.41
C SER A 153 -12.33 14.11 2.46
N THR A 154 -13.40 14.77 2.01
CA THR A 154 -14.54 15.13 2.87
C THR A 154 -15.54 13.98 3.03
N LEU A 155 -15.32 12.88 2.31
CA LEU A 155 -16.19 11.71 2.27
C LEU A 155 -15.53 10.55 3.02
N PRO A 156 -16.14 10.01 4.09
CA PRO A 156 -15.51 9.01 4.96
C PRO A 156 -15.25 7.67 4.26
N THR A 157 -16.01 7.35 3.20
CA THR A 157 -15.87 6.11 2.42
C THR A 157 -14.81 6.21 1.33
N ILE A 158 -14.25 7.39 1.08
CA ILE A 158 -13.27 7.61 0.03
C ILE A 158 -11.89 7.77 0.65
N LYS A 159 -11.02 6.82 0.35
CA LYS A 159 -9.58 6.91 0.66
C LYS A 159 -8.87 7.62 -0.48
N VAL A 160 -7.93 8.49 -0.14
CA VAL A 160 -7.20 9.31 -1.11
C VAL A 160 -5.71 9.31 -0.82
N LEU A 161 -4.92 9.20 -1.88
CA LEU A 161 -3.49 9.50 -1.91
C LEU A 161 -3.24 10.39 -3.13
N THR A 162 -2.36 11.38 -2.99
CA THR A 162 -1.93 12.22 -4.11
C THR A 162 -0.41 12.31 -4.15
N THR A 163 0.16 12.07 -5.32
CA THR A 163 1.59 12.20 -5.58
C THR A 163 1.86 13.11 -6.78
N VAL A 164 3.05 13.69 -6.81
CA VAL A 164 3.58 14.41 -7.97
C VAL A 164 4.85 13.70 -8.43
N ASN A 165 4.89 13.29 -9.69
CA ASN A 165 6.05 12.67 -10.31
C ASN A 165 7.10 13.73 -10.69
N PRO A 166 8.38 13.34 -10.89
CA PRO A 166 9.43 14.27 -11.34
C PRO A 166 9.15 14.95 -12.69
N ASP A 167 8.31 14.36 -13.53
CA ASP A 167 7.86 14.95 -14.81
C ASP A 167 6.78 16.04 -14.65
N GLY A 168 6.34 16.32 -13.41
CA GLY A 168 5.32 17.30 -13.08
C GLY A 168 3.88 16.78 -13.14
N SER A 169 3.66 15.52 -13.55
CA SER A 169 2.34 14.91 -13.50
C SER A 169 1.87 14.73 -12.05
N THR A 170 0.58 15.00 -11.82
CA THR A 170 -0.12 14.73 -10.56
C THR A 170 -0.93 13.46 -10.73
N SER A 171 -0.72 12.49 -9.85
CA SER A 171 -1.52 11.27 -9.76
C SER A 171 -2.38 11.33 -8.50
N VAL A 172 -3.69 11.14 -8.64
CA VAL A 172 -4.63 10.97 -7.53
C VAL A 172 -5.20 9.56 -7.56
N PHE A 173 -5.09 8.90 -6.42
CA PHE A 173 -5.57 7.55 -6.17
C PHE A 173 -6.81 7.65 -5.29
N LEU A 174 -7.95 7.23 -5.82
CA LEU A 174 -9.24 7.24 -5.12
C LEU A 174 -9.74 5.82 -4.96
N TYR A 175 -9.92 5.40 -3.72
CA TYR A 175 -10.57 4.15 -3.41
C TYR A 175 -11.92 4.38 -2.76
N ASN A 176 -12.99 3.91 -3.42
CA ASN A 176 -14.34 3.95 -2.88
C ASN A 176 -14.64 2.65 -2.11
N GLN A 177 -14.64 2.75 -0.78
CA GLN A 177 -15.00 1.66 0.13
C GLN A 177 -16.52 1.50 0.30
N GLY A 178 -17.31 2.44 -0.24
CA GLY A 178 -18.75 2.41 -0.17
C GLY A 178 -19.36 1.40 -1.15
N ASP A 179 -20.59 1.00 -0.84
CA ASP A 179 -21.40 0.11 -1.67
C ASP A 179 -22.24 0.87 -2.72
N ASN A 180 -22.05 2.19 -2.83
CA ASN A 180 -22.72 3.05 -3.80
C ASN A 180 -21.71 3.85 -4.63
N ASP A 181 -22.05 4.07 -5.89
CA ASP A 181 -21.35 4.99 -6.76
C ASP A 181 -21.40 6.41 -6.18
N THR A 182 -20.28 7.12 -6.26
CA THR A 182 -20.13 8.44 -5.66
C THR A 182 -19.53 9.41 -6.66
N ASN A 183 -20.21 10.53 -6.89
CA ASN A 183 -19.64 11.63 -7.68
C ASN A 183 -18.74 12.48 -6.80
N ILE A 184 -17.50 12.66 -7.22
CA ILE A 184 -16.48 13.41 -6.50
C ILE A 184 -16.00 14.55 -7.38
N GLN A 185 -15.79 15.72 -6.77
CA GLN A 185 -15.04 16.81 -7.37
C GLN A 185 -13.67 16.91 -6.69
N ILE A 186 -12.62 16.73 -7.48
CA ILE A 186 -11.23 16.93 -7.06
C ILE A 186 -10.87 18.39 -7.36
N ASN A 187 -10.44 19.12 -6.34
CA ASN A 187 -9.98 20.50 -6.47
C ASN A 187 -8.46 20.56 -6.29
N ASP A 188 -7.73 20.79 -7.38
CA ASP A 188 -6.29 21.02 -7.34
C ASP A 188 -6.03 22.53 -7.25
N ILE A 189 -5.71 22.98 -6.04
CA ILE A 189 -5.48 24.40 -5.75
C ILE A 189 -4.21 24.95 -6.43
N ASN A 190 -3.22 24.10 -6.68
CA ASN A 190 -1.94 24.52 -7.26
C ASN A 190 -2.10 24.74 -8.77
N LYS A 191 -2.80 23.82 -9.44
CA LYS A 191 -3.07 23.90 -10.88
C LYS A 191 -4.34 24.67 -11.23
N LYS A 192 -5.14 25.06 -10.23
CA LYS A 192 -6.40 25.81 -10.37
C LYS A 192 -7.41 25.09 -11.26
N ILE A 193 -7.52 23.77 -11.11
CA ILE A 193 -8.46 22.94 -11.86
C ILE A 193 -9.43 22.23 -10.91
N ALA A 194 -10.60 21.92 -11.46
CA ALA A 194 -11.59 21.06 -10.83
C ALA A 194 -11.91 19.90 -11.77
N ILE A 195 -11.83 18.68 -11.27
CA ILE A 195 -12.10 17.45 -12.03
C ILE A 195 -13.29 16.76 -11.38
N ASN A 196 -14.36 16.54 -12.15
CA ASN A 196 -15.49 15.74 -11.71
C ASN A 196 -15.29 14.29 -12.17
N VAL A 197 -15.43 13.34 -11.25
CA VAL A 197 -15.31 11.91 -11.53
C VAL A 197 -16.40 11.15 -10.79
N ASN A 198 -17.02 10.19 -11.47
CA ASN A 198 -17.85 9.18 -10.82
C ASN A 198 -16.94 8.02 -10.41
N VAL A 199 -16.81 7.78 -9.10
CA VAL A 199 -16.12 6.59 -8.59
C VAL A 199 -17.15 5.55 -8.21
N THR A 200 -17.14 4.41 -8.91
CA THR A 200 -18.14 3.36 -8.68
C THR A 200 -17.95 2.71 -7.32
N ALA A 201 -18.98 2.04 -6.81
CA ALA A 201 -18.92 1.26 -5.58
C ALA A 201 -17.76 0.28 -5.60
N ARG A 202 -17.06 0.11 -4.46
CA ARG A 202 -15.97 -0.86 -4.30
C ARG A 202 -14.95 -0.79 -5.44
N SER A 203 -14.47 0.40 -5.79
CA SER A 203 -13.57 0.61 -6.93
C SER A 203 -12.32 1.41 -6.60
N MET A 204 -11.24 1.10 -7.30
CA MET A 204 -10.00 1.87 -7.29
C MET A 204 -9.87 2.65 -8.60
N ASN A 205 -9.55 3.94 -8.48
CA ASN A 205 -9.43 4.86 -9.61
C ASN A 205 -8.11 5.61 -9.50
N THR A 206 -7.35 5.67 -10.59
CA THR A 206 -6.15 6.52 -10.70
C THR A 206 -6.39 7.56 -11.77
N LEU A 207 -6.34 8.84 -11.40
CA LEU A 207 -6.44 9.97 -12.31
C LEU A 207 -5.07 10.64 -12.42
N VAL A 208 -4.64 10.97 -13.64
CA VAL A 208 -3.34 11.60 -13.89
C VAL A 208 -3.52 12.82 -14.77
N TRP A 209 -2.89 13.94 -14.41
CA TRP A 209 -2.89 15.19 -15.19
C TRP A 209 -1.62 16.00 -15.00
N TRP A 210 -1.41 17.00 -15.86
CA TRP A 210 -0.26 17.92 -15.85
C TRP A 210 -0.68 19.32 -15.46
#